data_AF-A0A3L6R7Q2-F1
#
_entry.id   AF-A0A3L6R7Q2-F1
#
_cell.length_a   1.000
_cell.length_b   1.000
_cell.length_c   1.000
_cell.angle_alpha   90.00
_cell.angle_beta   90.00
_cell.angle_gamma   90.00
#
_symmetry.space_group_name_H-M   'P 1'
#
loop_
_entity.id
_entity.type
_entity.pdbx_description
1 polymer ?
#
loop_
_entity_poly.entity_id
_entity_poly.type
_entity_poly.pdbx_seq_one_letter_code
_entity_poly.pdbx_strand_id
1 'polypeptide(L)'
;MIGEIENRSAHLLAIKSDVERQGDFIRFLIKEVQSAAFADIEDVVTFVKWLDVELSRLVDERAVLKHFDWPEGKADALREAAFGYRDLKKIESEASSFSDDPRQPCSSALKKMQVLFEKLEHGVYGLVRVRDGAMSRYRGYEIPWEWMQDTGIVSQIKLQSVKLAMKYLRRVSSELEAIKGGPDEEELMLQGVRFAFRVHQFAGGFDGDTMRAFQELKEKAFQSQREIQNQHLHQQRLAGRS
;
A
#
# COMPACT_ATOMS: atom_id res chain seq x y z
N MET A 1 28.07 -36.13 -5.83
CA MET A 1 28.59 -35.90 -4.46
C MET A 1 29.94 -35.16 -4.47
N ILE A 2 30.93 -35.55 -5.30
CA ILE A 2 32.24 -34.86 -5.37
C ILE A 2 32.12 -33.40 -5.88
N GLY A 3 31.33 -33.14 -6.94
CA GLY A 3 31.15 -31.78 -7.47
C GLY A 3 30.48 -30.78 -6.52
N GLU A 4 29.67 -31.24 -5.57
CA GLU A 4 29.08 -30.35 -4.54
C GLU A 4 30.11 -29.95 -3.47
N ILE A 5 31.09 -30.82 -3.19
CA ILE A 5 32.17 -30.56 -2.22
C ILE A 5 33.23 -29.64 -2.87
N GLU A 6 33.56 -29.85 -4.14
CA GLU A 6 34.47 -29.00 -4.90
C GLU A 6 33.90 -27.58 -5.09
N ASN A 7 32.61 -27.46 -5.41
CA ASN A 7 31.95 -26.16 -5.53
C ASN A 7 31.87 -25.42 -4.19
N ARG A 8 31.61 -26.13 -3.08
CA ARG A 8 31.68 -25.54 -1.73
C ARG A 8 33.08 -25.07 -1.37
N SER A 9 34.11 -25.83 -1.76
CA SER A 9 35.51 -25.46 -1.57
C SER A 9 35.88 -24.20 -2.37
N ALA A 10 35.52 -24.14 -3.65
CA ALA A 10 35.77 -22.98 -4.52
C ALA A 10 35.04 -21.72 -4.02
N HIS A 11 33.79 -21.87 -3.57
CA HIS A 11 33.01 -20.77 -2.99
C HIS A 11 33.65 -20.20 -1.72
N LEU A 12 34.09 -21.07 -0.80
CA LEU A 12 34.79 -20.64 0.42
C LEU A 12 36.13 -19.96 0.12
N LEU A 13 36.85 -20.39 -0.91
CA LEU A 13 38.08 -19.74 -1.38
C LEU A 13 37.79 -18.36 -1.97
N ALA A 14 36.71 -18.20 -2.73
CA ALA A 14 36.29 -16.92 -3.27
C ALA A 14 35.91 -15.93 -2.16
N ILE A 15 35.18 -16.36 -1.13
CA ILE A 15 34.88 -15.54 0.06
C ILE A 15 36.18 -15.08 0.75
N LYS A 16 37.13 -15.98 0.98
CA LYS A 16 38.42 -15.62 1.60
C LYS A 16 39.19 -14.61 0.75
N SER A 17 39.22 -14.81 -0.56
CA SER A 17 39.85 -13.87 -1.50
C SER A 17 39.19 -12.49 -1.45
N ASP A 18 37.87 -12.41 -1.36
CA ASP A 18 37.16 -11.14 -1.21
C ASP A 18 37.47 -10.45 0.12
N VAL A 19 37.49 -11.20 1.22
CA VAL A 19 37.86 -10.68 2.54
C VAL A 19 39.27 -10.08 2.53
N GLU A 20 40.22 -10.74 1.85
CA GLU A 20 41.60 -10.25 1.75
C GLU A 20 41.75 -9.05 0.82
N ARG A 21 41.09 -9.07 -0.35
CA ARG A 21 41.30 -8.09 -1.43
C ARG A 21 40.39 -6.87 -1.35
N GLN A 22 39.19 -7.01 -0.80
CA GLN A 22 38.19 -5.95 -0.76
C GLN A 22 38.11 -5.24 0.60
N GLY A 23 39.08 -5.45 1.48
CA GLY A 23 39.06 -4.89 2.83
C GLY A 23 38.96 -3.35 2.88
N ASP A 24 39.67 -2.63 2.01
CA ASP A 24 39.59 -1.16 1.96
C ASP A 24 38.23 -0.68 1.44
N PHE A 25 37.67 -1.38 0.47
CA PHE A 25 36.33 -1.12 -0.06
C PHE A 25 35.26 -1.32 1.03
N ILE A 26 35.32 -2.43 1.77
CA ILE A 26 34.36 -2.70 2.85
C ILE A 26 34.52 -1.70 4.00
N ARG A 27 35.75 -1.35 4.37
CA ARG A 27 36.01 -0.29 5.37
C ARG A 27 35.45 1.07 4.93
N PHE A 28 35.48 1.38 3.64
CA PHE A 28 34.82 2.55 3.09
C PHE A 28 33.30 2.47 3.26
N LEU A 29 32.66 1.36 2.84
CA LEU A 29 31.21 1.18 3.01
C LEU A 29 30.77 1.24 4.48
N ILE A 30 31.55 0.67 5.41
CA ILE A 30 31.28 0.75 6.85
C ILE A 30 31.21 2.20 7.30
N LYS A 31 32.17 3.04 6.87
CA LYS A 31 32.17 4.47 7.21
C LYS A 31 30.94 5.17 6.66
N GLU A 32 30.58 4.91 5.41
CA GLU A 32 29.39 5.49 4.77
C GLU A 32 28.10 5.11 5.50
N VAL A 33 27.94 3.84 5.90
CA VAL A 33 26.76 3.41 6.68
C VAL A 33 26.76 4.01 8.08
N GLN A 34 27.91 4.11 8.74
CA GLN A 34 28.01 4.71 10.07
C GLN A 34 27.69 6.21 10.04
N SER A 35 28.20 6.94 9.04
CA SER A 35 28.02 8.38 8.88
C SER A 35 26.67 8.77 8.26
N ALA A 36 25.95 7.82 7.68
CA ALA A 36 24.64 8.04 7.07
C ALA A 36 23.66 8.68 8.06
N ALA A 37 23.28 9.92 7.79
CA ALA A 37 22.24 10.65 8.51
C ALA A 37 21.46 11.45 7.47
N PHE A 38 20.15 11.23 7.41
CA PHE A 38 19.31 11.77 6.33
C PHE A 38 18.13 12.54 6.91
N ALA A 39 17.74 13.62 6.22
CA ALA A 39 16.55 14.39 6.56
C ALA A 39 15.31 13.88 5.79
N ASP A 40 15.51 13.32 4.60
CA ASP A 40 14.45 12.82 3.73
C ASP A 40 14.58 11.31 3.52
N ILE A 41 13.46 10.61 3.49
CA ILE A 41 13.39 9.16 3.23
C ILE A 41 13.77 8.81 1.78
N GLU A 42 13.57 9.73 0.83
CA GLU A 42 14.00 9.54 -0.56
C GLU A 42 15.54 9.47 -0.69
N ASP A 43 16.26 10.20 0.17
CA ASP A 43 17.72 10.12 0.24
C ASP A 43 18.16 8.76 0.79
N VAL A 44 17.47 8.24 1.81
CA VAL A 44 17.69 6.88 2.33
C VAL A 44 17.44 5.84 1.24
N VAL A 45 16.36 5.98 0.46
CA VAL A 45 16.06 5.08 -0.67
C VAL A 45 17.19 5.10 -1.69
N THR A 46 17.70 6.27 -2.02
CA THR A 46 18.80 6.44 -2.98
C THR A 46 20.09 5.84 -2.44
N PHE A 47 20.39 6.07 -1.16
CA PHE A 47 21.54 5.50 -0.47
C PHE A 47 21.50 3.98 -0.41
N VAL A 48 20.38 3.38 0.01
CA VAL A 48 20.21 1.93 0.06
C VAL A 48 20.37 1.31 -1.32
N LYS A 49 19.81 1.94 -2.36
CA LYS A 49 19.98 1.47 -3.74
C LYS A 49 21.46 1.47 -4.15
N TRP A 50 22.21 2.52 -3.84
CA TRP A 50 23.65 2.57 -4.09
C TRP A 50 24.38 1.49 -3.30
N LEU A 51 24.08 1.36 -2.01
CA LEU A 51 24.73 0.41 -1.12
C LEU A 51 24.53 -1.04 -1.58
N ASP A 52 23.31 -1.40 -1.97
CA ASP A 52 22.99 -2.75 -2.49
C ASP A 52 23.73 -3.02 -3.81
N VAL A 53 23.92 -2.01 -4.66
CA VAL A 53 24.74 -2.14 -5.89
C VAL A 53 26.21 -2.37 -5.53
N GLU A 54 26.76 -1.61 -4.59
CA GLU A 54 28.15 -1.81 -4.16
C GLU A 54 28.37 -3.18 -3.52
N LEU A 55 27.45 -3.63 -2.65
CA LEU A 55 27.55 -4.93 -1.99
C LEU A 55 27.33 -6.12 -2.95
N SER A 56 26.60 -5.91 -4.06
CA SER A 56 26.45 -6.93 -5.13
C SER A 56 27.76 -7.31 -5.82
N ARG A 57 28.85 -6.56 -5.58
CA ARG A 57 30.20 -6.85 -6.08
C ARG A 57 30.92 -7.94 -5.27
N LEU A 58 30.40 -8.27 -4.08
CA LEU A 58 30.90 -9.35 -3.24
C LEU A 58 30.32 -10.69 -3.71
N VAL A 59 31.10 -11.76 -3.58
CA VAL A 59 30.65 -13.12 -3.94
C VAL A 59 29.48 -13.57 -3.05
N ASP A 60 29.57 -13.28 -1.74
CA ASP A 60 28.53 -13.55 -0.76
C ASP A 60 28.57 -12.43 0.30
N GLU A 61 27.61 -11.50 0.22
CA GLU A 61 27.55 -10.33 1.11
C GLU A 61 27.62 -10.73 2.58
N ARG A 62 26.75 -11.64 3.04
CA ARG A 62 26.68 -12.00 4.47
C ARG A 62 27.93 -12.75 4.90
N ALA A 63 28.45 -13.65 4.07
CA ALA A 63 29.61 -14.44 4.42
C ALA A 63 30.91 -13.62 4.40
N VAL A 64 31.01 -12.58 3.57
CA VAL A 64 32.16 -11.66 3.55
C VAL A 64 32.05 -10.65 4.69
N LEU A 65 30.90 -9.99 4.86
CA LEU A 65 30.72 -8.92 5.85
C LEU A 65 30.90 -9.39 7.30
N LYS A 66 30.65 -10.67 7.62
CA LYS A 66 30.90 -11.24 8.96
C LYS A 66 32.35 -11.16 9.43
N HIS A 67 33.29 -10.94 8.50
CA HIS A 67 34.72 -10.81 8.80
C HIS A 67 35.14 -9.36 9.10
N PHE A 68 34.19 -8.42 9.10
CA PHE A 68 34.40 -7.00 9.34
C PHE A 68 33.45 -6.51 10.42
N ASP A 69 33.75 -5.35 11.02
CA ASP A 69 32.87 -4.65 11.96
C ASP A 69 31.71 -3.96 11.23
N TRP A 70 30.95 -4.73 10.45
CA TRP A 70 29.81 -4.24 9.68
C TRP A 70 28.71 -3.73 10.61
N PRO A 71 28.20 -2.49 10.42
CA PRO A 71 27.13 -1.93 11.25
C PRO A 71 25.76 -2.53 10.87
N GLU A 72 25.59 -3.85 11.07
CA GLU A 72 24.44 -4.65 10.63
C GLU A 72 23.11 -4.02 11.06
N GLY A 73 23.01 -3.61 12.34
CA GLY A 73 21.79 -3.00 12.86
C GLY A 73 21.37 -1.71 12.16
N LYS A 74 22.33 -0.84 11.78
CA LYS A 74 22.04 0.41 11.06
C LYS A 74 21.75 0.14 9.58
N ALA A 75 22.53 -0.75 8.95
CA ALA A 75 22.32 -1.16 7.56
C ALA A 75 20.93 -1.79 7.35
N ASP A 76 20.53 -2.70 8.24
CA ASP A 76 19.23 -3.35 8.18
C ASP A 76 18.09 -2.37 8.43
N ALA A 77 18.24 -1.42 9.37
CA ALA A 77 17.25 -0.38 9.60
C ALA A 77 17.08 0.57 8.40
N LEU A 78 18.18 0.94 7.73
CA LEU A 78 18.14 1.75 6.50
C LEU A 78 17.39 1.01 5.40
N ARG A 79 17.69 -0.28 5.19
CA ARG A 79 16.99 -1.14 4.23
C ARG A 79 15.52 -1.28 4.57
N GLU A 80 15.19 -1.59 5.83
CA GLU A 80 13.80 -1.70 6.32
C GLU A 80 13.01 -0.42 6.02
N ALA A 81 13.58 0.75 6.32
CA ALA A 81 12.96 2.04 6.06
C ALA A 81 12.75 2.30 4.56
N ALA A 82 13.80 2.09 3.75
CA ALA A 82 13.75 2.28 2.30
C ALA A 82 12.71 1.37 1.63
N PHE A 83 12.70 0.07 1.97
CA PHE A 83 11.74 -0.87 1.41
C PHE A 83 10.32 -0.57 1.86
N GLY A 84 10.10 -0.34 3.16
CA GLY A 84 8.78 -0.03 3.70
C GLY A 84 8.17 1.23 3.07
N TYR A 85 8.97 2.30 2.91
CA TYR A 85 8.51 3.51 2.24
C TYR A 85 8.23 3.27 0.75
N ARG A 86 9.13 2.60 0.01
CA ARG A 86 8.94 2.32 -1.42
C ARG A 86 7.70 1.49 -1.71
N ASP A 87 7.41 0.48 -0.88
CA ASP A 87 6.23 -0.37 -1.05
C ASP A 87 4.93 0.45 -0.90
N LEU A 88 4.86 1.32 0.10
CA LEU A 88 3.74 2.23 0.28
C LEU A 88 3.65 3.27 -0.84
N LYS A 89 4.79 3.80 -1.28
CA LYS A 89 4.84 4.78 -2.37
C LYS A 89 4.38 4.18 -3.70
N LYS A 90 4.70 2.90 -3.93
CA LYS A 90 4.27 2.13 -5.11
C LYS A 90 2.75 1.96 -5.14
N ILE A 91 2.12 1.54 -4.04
CA ILE A 91 0.65 1.40 -3.99
C ILE A 91 -0.06 2.76 -4.07
N GLU A 92 0.51 3.82 -3.48
CA GLU A 92 0.00 5.18 -3.61
C GLU A 92 0.05 5.64 -5.06
N SER A 93 1.16 5.39 -5.76
CA SER A 93 1.32 5.71 -7.18
C SER A 93 0.38 4.89 -8.07
N GLU A 94 0.18 3.60 -7.78
CA GLU A 94 -0.83 2.75 -8.46
C GLU A 94 -2.23 3.36 -8.32
N ALA A 95 -2.59 3.88 -7.14
CA ALA A 95 -3.89 4.50 -6.91
C ALA A 95 -4.03 5.90 -7.52
N SER A 96 -2.97 6.69 -7.48
CA SER A 96 -2.92 8.03 -8.07
C SER A 96 -3.07 7.97 -9.60
N SER A 97 -2.38 7.02 -10.24
CA SER A 97 -2.41 6.80 -11.69
C SER A 97 -3.63 5.99 -12.18
N PHE A 98 -4.43 5.43 -11.26
CA PHE A 98 -5.61 4.68 -11.62
C PHE A 98 -6.60 5.54 -12.40
N SER A 99 -6.99 5.10 -13.59
CA SER A 99 -8.09 5.68 -14.36
C SER A 99 -9.17 4.64 -14.58
N ASP A 100 -10.42 5.03 -14.40
CA ASP A 100 -11.56 4.21 -14.80
C ASP A 100 -11.65 4.20 -16.33
N ASP A 101 -11.98 3.03 -16.90
CA ASP A 101 -12.15 2.84 -18.34
C ASP A 101 -13.65 2.60 -18.63
N PRO A 102 -14.35 3.58 -19.23
CA PRO A 102 -15.78 3.47 -19.47
C PRO A 102 -16.20 2.27 -20.32
N ARG A 103 -15.28 1.73 -21.13
CA ARG A 103 -15.53 0.58 -22.02
C ARG A 103 -15.59 -0.75 -21.27
N GLN A 104 -15.06 -0.82 -20.06
CA GLN A 104 -15.05 -2.05 -19.28
C GLN A 104 -16.41 -2.28 -18.60
N PRO A 105 -16.86 -3.53 -18.43
CA PRO A 105 -18.07 -3.83 -17.67
C PRO A 105 -18.01 -3.22 -16.26
N CYS A 106 -19.13 -2.63 -15.80
CA CYS A 106 -19.19 -1.94 -14.51
C CYS A 106 -18.69 -2.83 -13.36
N SER A 107 -19.16 -4.07 -13.25
CA SER A 107 -18.73 -5.02 -12.21
C SER A 107 -17.21 -5.25 -12.18
N SER A 108 -16.55 -5.31 -13.35
CA SER A 108 -15.10 -5.47 -13.46
C SER A 108 -14.35 -4.22 -12.99
N ALA A 109 -14.82 -3.04 -13.40
CA ALA A 109 -14.26 -1.75 -12.97
C ALA A 109 -14.37 -1.58 -11.44
N LEU A 110 -15.55 -1.84 -10.88
CA LEU A 110 -15.79 -1.77 -9.44
C LEU A 110 -14.91 -2.77 -8.67
N LYS A 111 -14.75 -4.00 -9.18
CA LYS A 111 -13.89 -5.00 -8.54
C LYS A 111 -12.42 -4.55 -8.51
N LYS A 112 -11.91 -3.95 -9.59
CA LYS A 112 -10.55 -3.40 -9.64
C LYS A 112 -10.34 -2.29 -8.60
N MET A 113 -11.31 -1.37 -8.49
CA MET A 113 -11.26 -0.30 -7.48
C MET A 113 -11.30 -0.87 -6.04
N GLN A 114 -12.10 -1.91 -5.79
CA GLN A 114 -12.12 -2.59 -4.50
C GLN A 114 -10.76 -3.21 -4.15
N VAL A 115 -10.17 -3.98 -5.06
CA VAL A 115 -8.86 -4.62 -4.84
C VAL A 115 -7.77 -3.59 -4.62
N LEU A 116 -7.78 -2.48 -5.36
CA LEU A 116 -6.84 -1.39 -5.18
C LEU A 116 -6.99 -0.74 -3.80
N PHE A 117 -8.23 -0.47 -3.35
CA PHE A 117 -8.47 0.06 -2.02
C PHE A 117 -8.02 -0.91 -0.92
N GLU A 118 -8.27 -2.21 -1.07
CA GLU A 118 -7.81 -3.25 -0.13
C GLU A 118 -6.28 -3.25 0.03
N LYS A 119 -5.52 -3.04 -1.06
CA LYS A 119 -4.06 -2.88 -0.98
C LYS A 119 -3.65 -1.64 -0.19
N LEU A 120 -4.29 -0.49 -0.44
CA LEU A 120 -4.02 0.76 0.27
C LEU A 120 -4.29 0.64 1.76
N GLU A 121 -5.45 0.08 2.11
CA GLU A 121 -5.87 -0.15 3.48
C GLU A 121 -4.92 -1.12 4.20
N HIS A 122 -4.58 -2.24 3.57
CA HIS A 122 -3.65 -3.22 4.13
C HIS A 122 -2.25 -2.63 4.35
N GLY A 123 -1.76 -1.82 3.40
CA GLY A 123 -0.47 -1.14 3.51
C GLY A 123 -0.42 -0.22 4.74
N VAL A 124 -1.44 0.61 4.94
CA VAL A 124 -1.51 1.52 6.09
C VAL A 124 -1.65 0.76 7.40
N TYR A 125 -2.50 -0.26 7.49
CA TYR A 125 -2.60 -1.06 8.72
C TYR A 125 -1.32 -1.82 9.04
N GLY A 126 -0.62 -2.33 8.01
CA GLY A 126 0.70 -2.94 8.15
C GLY A 126 1.71 -1.96 8.76
N LEU A 127 1.75 -0.72 8.24
CA LEU A 127 2.61 0.34 8.77
C LEU A 127 2.28 0.67 10.23
N VAL A 128 1.00 0.94 10.53
CA VAL A 128 0.56 1.31 11.90
C VAL A 128 0.95 0.25 12.93
N ARG A 129 0.87 -1.03 12.58
CA ARG A 129 1.22 -2.14 13.48
C ARG A 129 2.70 -2.15 13.88
N VAL A 130 3.60 -1.78 12.97
CA VAL A 130 5.05 -1.82 13.21
C VAL A 130 5.64 -0.47 13.61
N ARG A 131 4.87 0.61 13.42
CA ARG A 131 5.29 2.01 13.53
C ARG A 131 6.05 2.31 14.81
N ASP A 132 5.46 2.04 15.97
CA ASP A 132 6.04 2.46 17.27
C ASP A 132 7.40 1.80 17.54
N GLY A 133 7.54 0.51 17.21
CA GLY A 133 8.81 -0.20 17.35
C GLY A 133 9.87 0.27 16.35
N ALA A 134 9.47 0.53 15.10
CA ALA A 134 10.38 1.00 14.05
C ALA A 134 10.86 2.45 14.32
N MET A 135 9.97 3.37 14.71
CA MET A 135 10.31 4.77 14.98
C MET A 135 11.41 4.91 16.04
N SER A 136 11.35 4.11 17.10
CA SER A 136 12.39 4.14 18.14
C SER A 136 13.75 3.71 17.60
N ARG A 137 13.80 2.68 16.74
CA ARG A 137 15.04 2.22 16.12
C ARG A 137 15.59 3.24 15.13
N TYR A 138 14.73 3.77 14.26
CA TYR A 138 15.09 4.74 13.24
C TYR A 138 15.66 6.02 13.85
N ARG A 139 15.05 6.52 14.93
CA ARG A 139 15.58 7.66 15.67
C ARG A 139 16.99 7.41 16.20
N GLY A 140 17.25 6.21 16.73
CA GLY A 140 18.59 5.84 17.22
C GLY A 140 19.67 5.77 16.13
N TYR A 141 19.26 5.60 14.88
CA TYR A 141 20.15 5.52 13.72
C TYR A 141 20.11 6.76 12.81
N GLU A 142 19.44 7.83 13.22
CA GLU A 142 19.29 9.07 12.43
C GLU A 142 18.61 8.83 11.06
N ILE A 143 17.66 7.89 11.04
CA ILE A 143 16.82 7.59 9.88
C ILE A 143 15.51 8.39 10.03
N PRO A 144 15.08 9.12 8.99
CA PRO A 144 13.83 9.88 9.03
C PRO A 144 12.66 8.93 9.24
N TRP A 145 11.83 9.23 10.23
CA TRP A 145 10.67 8.44 10.65
C TRP A 145 9.37 9.23 10.51
N GLU A 146 9.47 10.52 10.22
CA GLU A 146 8.39 11.48 10.02
C GLU A 146 7.46 11.05 8.87
N TRP A 147 8.01 10.39 7.84
CA TRP A 147 7.22 9.83 6.74
C TRP A 147 6.17 8.80 7.19
N MET A 148 6.40 8.14 8.35
CA MET A 148 5.48 7.14 8.93
C MET A 148 4.32 7.77 9.72
N GLN A 149 4.39 9.07 9.99
CA GLN A 149 3.33 9.77 10.72
C GLN A 149 2.06 9.87 9.87
N ASP A 150 0.94 10.17 10.52
CA ASP A 150 -0.36 10.30 9.84
C ASP A 150 -0.36 11.44 8.80
N THR A 151 0.50 12.45 8.98
CA THR A 151 0.76 13.56 8.04
C THR A 151 1.70 13.19 6.90
N GLY A 152 2.43 12.08 7.00
CA GLY A 152 3.37 11.58 5.99
C GLY A 152 2.68 10.80 4.88
N ILE A 153 3.23 9.63 4.52
CA ILE A 153 2.71 8.80 3.41
C ILE A 153 1.26 8.33 3.64
N VAL A 154 0.86 8.19 4.90
CA VAL A 154 -0.51 7.80 5.29
C VAL A 154 -1.54 8.83 4.79
N SER A 155 -1.24 10.13 4.90
CA SER A 155 -2.13 11.18 4.41
C SER A 155 -2.32 11.11 2.89
N GLN A 156 -1.25 10.82 2.15
CA GLN A 156 -1.26 10.67 0.69
C GLN A 156 -2.12 9.46 0.28
N ILE A 157 -1.93 8.31 0.94
CA ILE A 157 -2.73 7.10 0.70
C ILE A 157 -4.22 7.34 1.00
N LYS A 158 -4.54 8.01 2.10
CA LYS A 158 -5.92 8.37 2.45
C LYS A 158 -6.53 9.27 1.38
N LEU A 159 -5.80 10.29 0.91
CA LEU A 159 -6.25 11.16 -0.18
C LEU A 159 -6.54 10.39 -1.47
N GLN A 160 -5.65 9.48 -1.90
CA GLN A 160 -5.90 8.67 -3.10
C GLN A 160 -7.09 7.72 -2.92
N SER A 161 -7.30 7.23 -1.70
CA SER A 161 -8.45 6.39 -1.37
C SER A 161 -9.77 7.16 -1.52
N VAL A 162 -9.84 8.41 -1.06
CA VAL A 162 -11.02 9.29 -1.26
C VAL A 162 -11.27 9.56 -2.75
N LYS A 163 -10.22 9.86 -3.52
CA LYS A 163 -10.34 10.03 -4.98
C LYS A 163 -10.82 8.77 -5.68
N LEU A 164 -10.37 7.60 -5.22
CA LEU A 164 -10.82 6.30 -5.71
C LEU A 164 -12.30 6.06 -5.38
N ALA A 165 -12.76 6.43 -4.18
CA ALA A 165 -14.18 6.41 -3.81
C ALA A 165 -15.02 7.30 -4.73
N MET A 166 -14.54 8.49 -5.08
CA MET A 166 -15.27 9.35 -6.00
C MET A 166 -15.42 8.72 -7.40
N LYS A 167 -14.35 8.10 -7.92
CA LYS A 167 -14.40 7.36 -9.20
C LYS A 167 -15.41 6.21 -9.12
N TYR A 168 -15.40 5.47 -8.00
CA TYR A 168 -16.35 4.39 -7.75
C TYR A 168 -17.80 4.87 -7.76
N LEU A 169 -18.11 5.91 -7.00
CA LEU A 169 -19.46 6.47 -6.88
C LEU A 169 -19.97 7.01 -8.22
N ARG A 170 -19.10 7.64 -9.02
CA ARG A 170 -19.44 8.08 -10.38
C ARG A 170 -19.77 6.90 -11.29
N ARG A 171 -18.98 5.81 -11.22
CA ARG A 171 -19.22 4.62 -12.03
C ARG A 171 -20.54 3.94 -11.67
N VAL A 172 -20.82 3.81 -10.37
CA VAL A 172 -22.11 3.32 -9.85
C VAL A 172 -23.26 4.21 -10.34
N SER A 173 -23.15 5.52 -10.19
CA SER A 173 -24.22 6.45 -10.58
C SER A 173 -24.53 6.39 -12.07
N SER A 174 -23.50 6.32 -12.93
CA SER A 174 -23.66 6.18 -14.38
C SER A 174 -24.33 4.87 -14.78
N GLU A 175 -24.04 3.78 -14.08
CA GLU A 175 -24.66 2.48 -14.35
C GLU A 175 -26.12 2.43 -13.89
N LEU A 176 -26.43 3.06 -12.75
CA LEU A 176 -27.81 3.19 -12.24
C LEU A 176 -28.70 4.01 -13.19
N GLU A 177 -28.14 5.00 -13.89
CA GLU A 177 -28.88 5.73 -14.93
C GLU A 177 -29.18 4.85 -16.16
N ALA A 178 -28.35 3.85 -16.43
CA ALA A 178 -28.49 2.94 -17.57
C ALA A 178 -29.42 1.75 -17.27
N ILE A 179 -29.35 1.19 -16.07
CA ILE A 179 -30.18 0.08 -15.61
C ILE A 179 -31.45 0.65 -14.94
N LYS A 180 -32.57 0.69 -15.67
CA LYS A 180 -33.84 1.15 -15.10
C LYS A 180 -34.57 0.02 -14.37
N GLY A 181 -34.57 0.04 -13.04
CA GLY A 181 -35.47 -0.74 -12.18
C GLY A 181 -35.12 -2.22 -12.06
N GLY A 182 -34.87 -2.69 -10.84
CA GLY A 182 -34.77 -4.13 -10.53
C GLY A 182 -33.85 -4.44 -9.34
N PRO A 183 -33.75 -5.71 -8.91
CA PRO A 183 -32.87 -6.14 -7.81
C PRO A 183 -31.39 -5.77 -8.04
N ASP A 184 -30.96 -5.75 -9.30
CA ASP A 184 -29.60 -5.39 -9.69
C ASP A 184 -29.28 -3.91 -9.41
N GLU A 185 -30.28 -3.03 -9.46
CA GLU A 185 -30.14 -1.60 -9.13
C GLU A 185 -29.91 -1.40 -7.62
N GLU A 186 -30.70 -2.09 -6.79
CA GLU A 186 -30.59 -2.02 -5.33
C GLU A 186 -29.24 -2.56 -4.84
N GLU A 187 -28.82 -3.73 -5.33
CA GLU A 187 -27.56 -4.32 -4.91
C GLU A 187 -26.37 -3.45 -5.32
N LEU A 188 -26.42 -2.84 -6.51
CA LEU A 188 -25.40 -1.92 -6.97
C LEU A 188 -25.33 -0.63 -6.13
N MET A 189 -26.49 -0.07 -5.73
CA MET A 189 -26.54 1.06 -4.80
C MET A 189 -25.96 0.70 -3.44
N LEU A 190 -26.39 -0.42 -2.85
CA LEU A 190 -25.90 -0.87 -1.55
C LEU A 190 -24.40 -1.16 -1.59
N GLN A 191 -23.90 -1.76 -2.67
CA GLN A 191 -22.47 -1.96 -2.88
C GLN A 191 -21.71 -0.63 -2.89
N GLY A 192 -22.21 0.39 -3.61
CA GLY A 192 -21.63 1.73 -3.63
C GLY A 192 -21.61 2.41 -2.26
N VAL A 193 -22.71 2.34 -1.51
CA VAL A 193 -22.79 2.89 -0.16
C VAL A 193 -21.81 2.19 0.79
N ARG A 194 -21.75 0.84 0.77
CA ARG A 194 -20.83 0.07 1.61
C ARG A 194 -19.37 0.39 1.31
N PHE A 195 -19.02 0.48 0.02
CA PHE A 195 -17.66 0.82 -0.38
C PHE A 195 -17.27 2.22 0.08
N ALA A 196 -18.09 3.23 -0.23
CA ALA A 196 -17.81 4.61 0.17
C ALA A 196 -17.76 4.77 1.69
N PHE A 197 -18.66 4.11 2.44
CA PHE A 197 -18.61 4.16 3.89
C PHE A 197 -17.30 3.57 4.45
N ARG A 198 -16.82 2.44 3.92
CA ARG A 198 -15.52 1.86 4.33
C ARG A 198 -14.37 2.82 4.05
N VAL A 199 -14.33 3.45 2.88
CA VAL A 199 -13.30 4.46 2.56
C VAL A 199 -13.40 5.67 3.49
N HIS A 200 -14.61 6.15 3.78
CA HIS A 200 -14.83 7.26 4.70
C HIS A 200 -14.27 6.96 6.11
N GLN A 201 -14.55 5.77 6.65
CA GLN A 201 -14.02 5.35 7.96
C GLN A 201 -12.49 5.26 7.95
N PHE A 202 -11.92 4.70 6.88
CA PHE A 202 -10.47 4.59 6.70
C PHE A 202 -9.77 5.95 6.58
N ALA A 203 -10.31 6.85 5.75
CA ALA A 203 -9.71 8.15 5.48
C ALA A 203 -9.97 9.17 6.61
N GLY A 204 -10.97 8.94 7.45
CA GLY A 204 -11.42 9.88 8.48
C GLY A 204 -12.32 10.99 7.93
N GLY A 205 -12.95 10.78 6.77
CA GLY A 205 -13.82 11.75 6.11
C GLY A 205 -13.65 11.79 4.59
N PHE A 206 -14.46 12.62 3.95
CA PHE A 206 -14.40 12.92 2.52
C PHE A 206 -14.21 14.41 2.28
N ASP A 207 -13.67 14.76 1.11
CA ASP A 207 -13.79 16.13 0.59
C ASP A 207 -15.25 16.46 0.25
N GLY A 208 -15.53 17.75 0.04
CA GLY A 208 -16.90 18.23 -0.15
C GLY A 208 -17.60 17.63 -1.37
N ASP A 209 -16.87 17.33 -2.45
CA ASP A 209 -17.45 16.79 -3.67
C ASP A 209 -17.78 15.30 -3.52
N THR A 210 -16.86 14.55 -2.93
CA THR A 210 -17.03 13.12 -2.64
C THR A 210 -18.13 12.89 -1.60
N MET A 211 -18.25 13.79 -0.60
CA MET A 211 -19.34 13.72 0.37
C MET A 211 -20.71 13.91 -0.28
N ARG A 212 -20.86 14.89 -1.19
CA ARG A 212 -22.13 15.09 -1.92
C ARG A 212 -22.53 13.87 -2.73
N ALA A 213 -21.60 13.32 -3.52
CA ALA A 213 -21.86 12.11 -4.31
C ALA A 213 -22.25 10.90 -3.43
N PHE A 214 -21.62 10.75 -2.26
CA PHE A 214 -21.98 9.70 -1.31
C PHE A 214 -23.39 9.91 -0.73
N GLN A 215 -23.75 11.15 -0.39
CA GLN A 215 -25.06 11.50 0.17
C GLN A 215 -26.19 11.25 -0.83
N GLU A 216 -25.99 11.67 -2.08
CA GLU A 216 -26.94 11.43 -3.19
C GLU A 216 -27.20 9.93 -3.39
N LEU A 217 -26.15 9.11 -3.42
CA LEU A 217 -26.29 7.66 -3.58
C LEU A 217 -27.00 7.03 -2.37
N LYS A 218 -26.66 7.48 -1.16
CA LYS A 218 -27.27 7.00 0.09
C LYS A 218 -28.77 7.33 0.15
N GLU A 219 -29.17 8.53 -0.25
CA GLU A 219 -30.57 8.95 -0.28
C GLU A 219 -31.39 8.14 -1.28
N LYS A 220 -30.86 7.92 -2.49
CA LYS A 220 -31.48 7.04 -3.50
C LYS A 220 -31.68 5.62 -2.95
N ALA A 221 -30.66 5.05 -2.33
CA ALA A 221 -30.74 3.70 -1.75
C ALA A 221 -31.85 3.59 -0.69
N PHE A 222 -31.99 4.58 0.19
CA PHE A 222 -33.05 4.59 1.21
C PHE A 222 -34.46 4.78 0.62
N GLN A 223 -34.58 5.53 -0.48
CA GLN A 223 -35.86 5.70 -1.17
C GLN A 223 -36.31 4.39 -1.81
N SER A 224 -35.43 3.71 -2.57
CA SER A 224 -35.74 2.42 -3.20
C SER A 224 -36.11 1.35 -2.16
N GLN A 225 -35.40 1.27 -1.03
CA GLN A 225 -35.72 0.32 0.03
C GLN A 225 -37.11 0.57 0.65
N ARG A 226 -37.50 1.84 0.84
CA ARG A 226 -38.82 2.21 1.34
C ARG A 226 -39.94 1.87 0.35
N GLU A 227 -39.71 2.10 -0.94
CA GLU A 227 -40.69 1.78 -1.99
C GLU A 227 -40.98 0.28 -2.05
N ILE A 228 -39.95 -0.57 -1.98
CA ILE A 228 -40.10 -2.03 -1.94
C ILE A 228 -40.84 -2.48 -0.68
N GLN A 229 -40.48 -1.93 0.48
CA GLN A 229 -41.16 -2.28 1.74
C GLN A 229 -42.65 -1.93 1.68
N ASN A 230 -42.99 -0.78 1.09
CA ASN A 230 -44.37 -0.36 0.87
C ASN A 230 -45.11 -1.25 -0.16
N GLN A 231 -44.45 -1.65 -1.25
CA GLN A 231 -45.02 -2.56 -2.25
C GLN A 231 -45.29 -3.95 -1.67
N HIS A 232 -44.35 -4.48 -0.88
CA HIS A 232 -44.49 -5.78 -0.21
C HIS A 232 -45.62 -5.77 0.83
N LEU A 233 -45.72 -4.69 1.62
CA LEU A 233 -46.85 -4.46 2.53
C LEU A 233 -48.19 -4.36 1.79
N HIS A 234 -48.21 -3.75 0.61
CA HIS A 234 -49.41 -3.65 -0.22
C HIS A 234 -49.84 -5.00 -0.79
N GLN A 235 -48.89 -5.80 -1.31
CA GLN A 235 -49.17 -7.15 -1.82
C GLN A 235 -49.66 -8.09 -0.72
N GLN A 236 -49.09 -8.03 0.49
CA GLN A 236 -49.58 -8.83 1.63
C GLN A 236 -51.01 -8.46 2.06
N ARG A 237 -51.38 -7.18 2.00
CA ARG A 237 -52.77 -6.74 2.28
C ARG A 237 -53.77 -7.19 1.22
N LEU A 238 -53.34 -7.34 -0.04
CA LEU A 238 -54.18 -7.83 -1.13
C LEU A 238 -54.36 -9.35 -1.06
N ALA A 239 -53.29 -10.09 -0.75
CA ALA A 239 -53.32 -11.54 -0.59
C ALA A 239 -54.13 -12.00 0.64
N GLY A 240 -54.12 -11.22 1.74
CA GLY A 240 -54.91 -11.52 2.94
C GLY A 240 -56.41 -11.16 2.86
N ARG A 241 -56.88 -10.65 1.72
CA ARG A 241 -58.29 -10.31 1.46
C ARG A 241 -58.99 -11.31 0.52
N SER A 242 -58.32 -12.38 0.12
CA SER A 242 -58.84 -13.46 -0.73
C SER A 242 -59.27 -14.67 0.09
#